data_AF-A0A7W4TIJ5-F1
#
_entry.id   AF-A0A7W4TIJ5-F1
#
_cell.length_a   1.000
_cell.length_b   1.000
_cell.length_c   1.000
_cell.angle_alpha   90.00
_cell.angle_beta   90.00
_cell.angle_gamma   90.00
#
_symmetry.space_group_name_H-M   'P 1'
#
loop_
_entity.id
_entity.type
_entity.pdbx_description
1 polymer ?
#
loop_
_entity_poly.entity_id
_entity_poly.type
_entity_poly.pdbx_seq_one_letter_code
_entity_poly.pdbx_strand_id
1 'polypeptide(L)'
;MFRNLVDHPWVLVILVVLIVALFGSKRLPDAARGLGRSMRIFKSEVKEMKNDGKADTKTAAAPAASPAAAAHDSEPTALEAKLAAEQAEADAVQRQTRAS
;
A
#
# COMPACT_ATOMS: atom_id res chain seq x y z
N MET A 1 -2.19 10.96 37.56
CA MET A 1 -0.73 11.20 37.62
C MET A 1 -0.01 11.00 36.29
N PHE A 2 -0.65 10.46 35.24
CA PHE A 2 -0.01 10.16 33.95
C PHE A 2 0.03 11.30 32.93
N ARG A 3 -0.72 12.39 33.15
CA ARG A 3 -0.86 13.49 32.16
C ARG A 3 0.49 14.17 31.87
N ASN A 4 1.25 14.46 32.91
CA ASN A 4 2.56 15.13 32.82
C ASN A 4 3.62 14.35 32.02
N LEU A 5 3.45 13.04 31.84
CA LEU A 5 4.39 12.19 31.10
C LEU A 5 4.19 12.30 29.58
N VAL A 6 2.97 12.63 29.13
CA VAL A 6 2.62 12.71 27.71
C VAL A 6 2.77 14.13 27.16
N ASP A 7 2.76 15.14 28.05
CA ASP A 7 2.87 16.56 27.69
C ASP A 7 4.30 16.99 27.31
N HIS A 8 5.33 16.17 27.59
CA HIS A 8 6.70 16.46 27.18
C HIS A 8 6.96 15.95 25.76
N PRO A 9 7.25 16.83 24.77
CA PRO A 9 7.44 16.41 23.38
C PRO A 9 8.56 15.38 23.21
N TRP A 10 9.56 15.43 24.08
CA TRP A 10 10.65 14.44 24.13
C TRP A 10 10.19 13.02 24.46
N VAL A 11 9.25 12.85 25.39
CA VAL A 11 8.74 11.52 25.76
C VAL A 11 7.95 10.91 24.61
N LEU A 12 7.19 11.74 23.89
CA LEU A 12 6.44 11.30 22.72
C LEU A 12 7.37 10.75 21.62
N VAL A 13 8.50 11.41 21.37
CA VAL A 13 9.50 10.94 20.41
C VAL A 13 10.09 9.59 20.84
N ILE A 14 10.50 9.46 22.11
CA ILE A 14 11.08 8.21 22.64
C ILE A 14 10.06 7.07 22.55
N LEU A 15 8.79 7.33 22.87
CA LEU A 15 7.72 6.35 22.76
C LEU A 15 7.52 5.89 21.31
N VAL A 16 7.46 6.83 20.36
CA VAL A 16 7.34 6.49 18.93
C VAL A 16 8.53 5.66 18.46
N VAL A 17 9.75 6.02 18.87
CA VAL A 17 10.97 5.27 18.55
C VAL A 17 10.90 3.84 19.10
N LEU A 18 10.43 3.65 20.34
CA LEU A 18 10.24 2.32 20.91
C LEU A 18 9.23 1.48 20.11
N ILE A 19 8.07 2.05 19.77
CA ILE A 19 7.07 1.30 19.00
C ILE A 19 7.62 0.97 17.59
N VAL A 20 8.33 1.89 16.94
CA VAL A 20 8.99 1.63 15.65
C VAL A 20 10.10 0.59 15.77
N ALA A 21 10.87 0.57 16.87
CA ALA A 21 11.92 -0.43 17.08
C ALA A 21 11.35 -1.84 17.32
N LEU A 22 10.23 -1.95 18.06
CA LEU A 22 9.58 -3.24 18.34
C LEU A 22 8.77 -3.76 17.15
N PHE A 23 8.04 -2.89 16.45
CA PHE A 23 7.13 -3.29 15.36
C PHE A 23 7.77 -3.16 13.97
N GLY A 24 8.79 -2.31 13.82
CA GLY A 24 9.43 -1.99 12.54
C GLY A 24 8.80 -0.80 11.81
N SER A 25 9.63 -0.06 11.06
CA SER A 25 9.25 1.17 10.33
C SER A 25 8.13 0.97 9.30
N LYS A 26 7.96 -0.25 8.79
CA LYS A 26 6.98 -0.58 7.74
C LYS A 26 5.65 -1.11 8.31
N ARG A 27 5.64 -1.66 9.53
CA ARG A 27 4.44 -2.26 10.14
C ARG A 27 3.56 -1.24 10.88
N LEU A 28 4.16 -0.21 11.45
CA LEU A 28 3.44 0.87 12.12
C LEU A 28 2.50 1.64 11.18
N PRO A 29 2.95 2.13 10.00
CA PRO A 29 2.06 2.80 9.05
C PRO A 29 1.08 1.84 8.39
N ASP A 30 1.47 0.57 8.18
CA ASP A 30 0.60 -0.43 7.56
C ASP A 30 -0.56 -0.84 8.49
N ALA A 31 -0.27 -1.09 9.76
CA ALA A 31 -1.28 -1.35 10.79
C ALA A 31 -2.19 -0.14 10.99
N ALA A 32 -1.63 1.08 11.05
CA ALA A 32 -2.44 2.30 11.14
C ALA A 32 -3.35 2.48 9.91
N ARG A 33 -2.89 2.12 8.70
CA ARG A 33 -3.70 2.16 7.47
C ARG A 33 -4.82 1.13 7.46
N GLY A 34 -4.57 -0.08 7.96
CA GLY A 34 -5.59 -1.12 8.13
C GLY A 34 -6.65 -0.74 9.17
N LEU A 35 -6.19 -0.31 10.35
CA LEU A 35 -7.03 0.14 11.46
C LEU A 35 -7.84 1.40 11.11
N GLY A 36 -7.27 2.32 10.33
CA GLY A 36 -7.96 3.53 9.87
C GLY A 36 -9.13 3.21 8.92
N ARG A 37 -8.98 2.21 8.04
CA ARG A 37 -10.08 1.75 7.16
C ARG A 37 -11.22 1.12 7.96
N SER A 38 -10.93 0.23 8.90
CA SER A 38 -11.97 -0.40 9.73
C SER A 38 -12.64 0.59 10.67
N MET A 39 -11.88 1.51 11.28
CA MET A 39 -12.44 2.59 12.10
C MET A 39 -13.37 3.50 11.32
N ARG A 40 -13.09 3.79 10.04
CA ARG A 40 -13.96 4.63 9.21
C ARG A 40 -15.32 3.98 8.98
N ILE A 41 -15.34 2.67 8.69
CA ILE A 41 -16.58 1.90 8.49
C ILE A 41 -17.37 1.85 9.79
N PHE A 42 -16.70 1.48 10.89
CA PHE A 42 -17.34 1.44 12.20
C PHE A 42 -17.86 2.82 12.63
N LYS A 43 -17.13 3.89 12.33
CA LYS A 43 -17.55 5.27 12.62
C LYS A 43 -18.80 5.65 11.82
N SER A 44 -18.90 5.25 10.56
CA SER A 44 -20.11 5.49 9.75
C SER A 44 -21.31 4.73 10.28
N GLU A 45 -21.16 3.44 10.62
CA GLU A 45 -22.26 2.63 11.17
C GLU A 45 -22.72 3.15 12.54
N VAL A 46 -21.77 3.47 13.43
CA VAL A 46 -22.09 4.06 14.74
C VAL A 46 -22.68 5.47 14.61
N LYS A 47 -22.30 6.22 13.57
CA LYS A 47 -22.85 7.56 13.32
C LYS A 47 -24.26 7.49 12.75
N GLU A 48 -24.57 6.48 11.93
CA GLU A 48 -25.93 6.15 11.47
C GLU A 48 -26.83 5.88 12.68
N MET A 49 -26.40 4.97 13.57
CA MET A 49 -27.13 4.67 14.82
C MET A 49 -27.32 5.87 15.74
N LYS A 50 -26.40 6.86 15.71
CA LYS A 50 -26.52 8.11 16.48
C LYS A 50 -27.33 9.19 15.76
N ASN A 51 -27.40 9.17 14.43
CA ASN A 51 -28.09 10.17 13.61
C ASN A 51 -29.58 9.87 13.43
N ASP A 52 -30.04 8.65 13.72
CA ASP A 52 -31.48 8.30 13.79
C ASP A 52 -32.28 9.20 14.77
N GLY A 53 -31.60 10.00 15.60
CA GLY A 53 -32.20 10.99 16.51
C GLY A 53 -32.10 12.47 16.14
N LYS A 54 -31.21 12.91 15.22
CA LYS A 54 -31.10 14.32 14.78
C LYS A 54 -30.37 14.44 13.44
N ALA A 55 -31.05 14.96 12.43
CA ALA A 55 -30.42 15.44 11.20
C ALA A 55 -29.49 16.63 11.49
N ASP A 56 -28.24 16.59 11.03
CA ASP A 56 -27.69 17.58 10.09
C ASP A 56 -26.22 17.35 9.69
N THR A 57 -25.99 17.50 8.39
CA THR A 57 -24.90 18.20 7.69
C THR A 57 -23.50 18.23 8.31
N LYS A 58 -22.52 17.62 7.59
CA LYS A 58 -21.27 18.26 7.09
C LYS A 58 -20.15 17.25 6.80
N THR A 59 -19.58 17.41 5.60
CA THR A 59 -18.28 16.90 5.11
C THR A 59 -18.26 15.49 4.55
N ALA A 60 -18.68 15.40 3.30
CA ALA A 60 -17.85 14.77 2.28
C ALA A 60 -16.45 15.39 2.31
N ALA A 61 -15.45 14.60 2.69
CA ALA A 61 -14.05 14.85 2.35
C ALA A 61 -13.53 13.56 1.69
N ALA A 62 -13.58 13.55 0.37
CA ALA A 62 -12.66 12.78 -0.46
C ALA A 62 -11.39 13.63 -0.70
N PRO A 63 -10.33 13.11 -1.31
CA PRO A 63 -9.45 12.01 -0.89
C PRO A 63 -7.99 12.51 -0.78
N ALA A 64 -7.20 12.06 0.20
CA ALA A 64 -5.79 12.44 0.32
C ALA A 64 -4.85 11.21 0.36
N ALA A 65 -4.33 10.91 -0.83
CA ALA A 65 -3.00 10.39 -1.18
C ALA A 65 -2.37 9.21 -0.39
N SER A 66 -2.13 8.10 -1.11
CA SER A 66 -0.77 7.85 -1.61
C SER A 66 -0.80 6.94 -2.85
N PRO A 67 -0.19 7.36 -3.97
CA PRO A 67 0.11 6.51 -5.13
C PRO A 67 1.38 5.71 -4.84
N ALA A 68 1.35 4.39 -4.95
CA ALA A 68 2.49 3.48 -5.19
C ALA A 68 2.11 2.04 -4.79
N ALA A 69 1.53 1.31 -5.74
CA ALA A 69 1.87 -0.08 -6.04
C ALA A 69 1.22 -0.46 -7.38
N ALA A 70 1.44 0.39 -8.40
CA ALA A 70 1.62 -0.14 -9.74
C ALA A 70 2.99 -0.85 -9.71
N ALA A 71 2.98 -2.14 -9.36
CA ALA A 71 4.19 -2.96 -9.32
C ALA A 71 3.88 -4.43 -9.61
N HIS A 72 2.96 -4.69 -10.54
CA HIS A 72 2.73 -5.95 -11.25
C HIS A 72 2.01 -5.48 -12.53
N ASP A 73 2.64 -5.31 -13.70
CA ASP A 73 3.11 -6.35 -14.59
C ASP A 73 3.89 -5.68 -15.74
N SER A 74 5.21 -5.60 -15.65
CA SER A 74 6.07 -5.23 -16.79
C SER A 74 7.42 -5.90 -16.62
N GLU A 75 7.40 -7.22 -16.46
CA GLU A 75 8.59 -8.03 -16.71
C GLU A 75 8.20 -9.33 -17.42
N PRO A 76 7.99 -9.27 -18.75
CA PRO A 76 8.36 -10.38 -19.60
C PRO A 76 9.47 -10.01 -20.60
N THR A 77 9.94 -8.76 -20.65
CA THR A 77 10.76 -8.30 -21.78
C THR A 77 12.15 -8.94 -21.85
N ALA A 78 12.80 -9.28 -20.73
CA ALA A 78 14.15 -9.86 -20.77
C ALA A 78 14.15 -11.33 -21.22
N LEU A 79 13.15 -12.11 -20.81
CA LEU A 79 13.00 -13.53 -21.17
C LEU A 79 12.42 -13.68 -22.59
N GLU A 80 11.49 -12.80 -22.97
CA GLU A 80 10.86 -12.82 -24.29
C GLU A 80 11.82 -12.31 -25.39
N ALA A 81 12.66 -11.30 -25.11
CA ALA A 81 13.69 -10.84 -26.07
C ALA A 81 14.78 -11.89 -26.29
N LYS A 82 15.16 -12.64 -25.25
CA LYS A 82 16.15 -13.72 -25.36
C LYS A 82 15.59 -14.95 -26.09
N LEU A 83 14.30 -15.23 -25.92
CA LEU A 83 13.61 -16.29 -26.66
C LEU A 83 13.36 -15.91 -28.13
N ALA A 84 13.06 -14.65 -28.43
CA ALA A 84 12.88 -14.15 -29.79
C ALA A 84 14.19 -14.14 -30.62
N ALA A 85 15.32 -13.81 -30.00
CA ALA A 85 16.63 -13.89 -30.64
C ALA A 85 17.01 -15.34 -30.98
N GLU A 86 16.77 -16.28 -30.05
CA GLU A 86 17.08 -17.71 -30.24
C GLU A 86 16.16 -18.37 -31.27
N GLN A 87 14.89 -17.95 -31.36
CA GLN A 87 13.95 -18.41 -32.38
C GLN A 87 14.28 -17.87 -33.78
N ALA A 88 14.81 -16.65 -33.89
CA ALA A 88 15.24 -16.08 -35.18
C ALA A 88 16.49 -16.80 -35.75
N GLU A 89 17.43 -17.21 -34.89
CA GLU A 89 18.56 -18.05 -35.30
C GLU A 89 18.12 -19.46 -35.69
N ALA A 90 17.16 -20.05 -34.98
CA ALA A 90 16.61 -21.37 -35.32
C ALA A 90 15.88 -21.38 -36.69
N ASP A 91 15.10 -20.35 -37.02
CA ASP A 91 14.40 -20.24 -38.31
C ASP A 91 15.38 -20.04 -39.48
N ALA A 92 16.47 -19.29 -39.26
CA ALA A 92 17.51 -19.08 -40.27
C ALA A 92 18.24 -20.38 -40.63
N VAL A 93 18.59 -21.20 -39.64
CA VAL A 93 19.23 -22.51 -39.84
C VAL A 93 18.30 -23.49 -40.56
N GLN A 94 17.00 -23.48 -40.25
CA GLN A 94 16.03 -24.39 -40.85
C GLN A 94 15.71 -24.04 -42.32
N ARG A 95 15.79 -22.76 -42.69
CA ARG A 95 15.70 -22.34 -44.11
C ARG A 95 16.91 -22.81 -44.92
N GLN A 96 18.09 -22.81 -44.30
CA GLN A 96 19.33 -23.19 -44.98
C GLN A 96 19.40 -24.71 -45.21
N THR A 97 18.81 -25.52 -44.34
CA THR A 97 18.73 -26.99 -44.49
C THR A 97 17.59 -27.46 -45.39
N ARG A 98 16.51 -26.67 -45.56
CA ARG A 98 15.39 -27.01 -46.46
C ARG A 98 15.66 -26.67 -47.94
N ALA A 99 16.65 -25.81 -48.21
CA ALA A 99 17.02 -25.37 -49.55
C ALA A 99 18.22 -26.15 -50.15
N SER A 100 18.68 -27.19 -49.47
CA SER A 100 19.66 -28.17 -49.97
C SER A 100 19.00 -29.53 -50.14
#